data_AF-A0A7C3T9G2-F1
#
_entry.id   AF-A0A7C3T9G2-F1
#
_cell.length_a   1.000
_cell.length_b   1.000
_cell.length_c   1.000
_cell.angle_alpha   90.00
_cell.angle_beta   90.00
_cell.angle_gamma   90.00
#
_symmetry.space_group_name_H-M   'P 1'
#
loop_
_entity.id
_entity.type
_entity.pdbx_description
1 polymer ?
#
loop_
_entity_poly.entity_id
_entity_poly.type
_entity_poly.pdbx_seq_one_letter_code
_entity_poly.pdbx_strand_id
1 'polypeptide(L)'
;MPYSPKRVLKLYKRRWGIETSYRKIREFLPKTTSRSWVVRIFYFVLACMTYNAWIVLNAKAKEKVTAIAIKLNYIWNIFMFYQMEIGKAG
;
A
#
# COMPACT_ATOMS: atom_id res chain seq x y z
N MET A 1 -27.93 -18.59 -24.31
CA MET A 1 -28.30 -19.14 -22.98
C MET A 1 -28.33 -17.99 -21.97
N PRO A 2 -29.46 -17.67 -21.33
CA PRO A 2 -29.48 -16.62 -20.31
C PRO A 2 -28.78 -17.12 -19.05
N TYR A 3 -27.77 -16.38 -18.58
CA TYR A 3 -27.12 -16.70 -17.31
C TYR A 3 -28.15 -16.57 -16.17
N SER A 4 -28.27 -17.59 -15.32
CA SER A 4 -29.08 -17.50 -14.10
C SER A 4 -28.67 -16.27 -13.26
N PRO A 5 -29.60 -15.45 -12.76
CA PRO A 5 -29.30 -14.25 -11.98
C PRO A 5 -28.33 -14.50 -10.82
N LYS A 6 -28.43 -15.67 -10.17
CA LYS A 6 -27.52 -16.09 -9.08
C LYS A 6 -26.07 -16.21 -9.55
N ARG A 7 -25.85 -16.69 -10.79
CA ARG A 7 -24.51 -16.86 -11.39
C ARG A 7 -23.90 -15.51 -11.75
N VAL A 8 -24.70 -14.59 -12.29
CA VAL A 8 -24.27 -13.21 -12.57
C VAL A 8 -23.88 -12.50 -11.27
N LEU A 9 -24.70 -12.63 -10.21
CA LEU A 9 -24.39 -12.04 -8.90
C LEU A 9 -23.07 -12.58 -8.31
N LYS A 10 -22.84 -13.89 -8.39
CA LYS A 10 -21.59 -14.51 -7.91
C LYS A 10 -20.35 -14.00 -8.67
N LEU A 11 -20.47 -13.81 -9.98
CA LEU A 11 -19.41 -13.22 -10.79
C LEU A 11 -19.18 -11.75 -10.42
N TYR A 12 -20.26 -10.98 -10.25
CA TYR A 12 -20.20 -9.56 -9.93
C TYR A 12 -19.54 -9.31 -8.56
N LYS A 13 -19.76 -10.19 -7.56
CA LYS A 13 -19.09 -10.11 -6.25
C LYS A 13 -17.55 -10.12 -6.34
N ARG A 14 -16.95 -10.71 -7.38
CA ARG A 14 -15.47 -10.73 -7.53
C ARG A 14 -14.89 -9.34 -7.81
N ARG A 15 -15.68 -8.43 -8.40
CA ARG A 15 -15.27 -7.05 -8.67
C ARG A 15 -14.96 -6.26 -7.39
N TRP A 16 -15.71 -6.54 -6.32
CA TRP A 16 -15.53 -5.87 -5.03
C TRP A 16 -14.11 -6.01 -4.47
N GLY A 17 -13.48 -7.17 -4.70
CA GLY A 17 -12.09 -7.40 -4.30
C GLY A 17 -11.13 -6.41 -4.97
N ILE A 18 -11.27 -6.22 -6.28
CA ILE A 18 -10.44 -5.30 -7.07
C ILE A 18 -10.65 -3.86 -6.60
N GLU A 19 -11.91 -3.44 -6.40
CA GLU A 19 -12.24 -2.08 -5.93
C GLU A 19 -11.66 -1.79 -4.54
N THR A 20 -11.73 -2.77 -3.64
CA THR A 20 -11.19 -2.66 -2.29
C THR A 20 -9.66 -2.59 -2.32
N SER A 21 -9.00 -3.44 -3.09
CA SER A 21 -7.55 -3.41 -3.26
C SER A 21 -7.07 -2.11 -3.88
N TYR A 22 -7.76 -1.59 -4.91
CA TYR A 22 -7.42 -0.30 -5.51
C TYR A 22 -7.55 0.85 -4.52
N ARG A 23 -8.58 0.84 -3.66
CA ARG A 23 -8.76 1.84 -2.60
C ARG A 23 -7.57 1.84 -1.64
N LYS A 24 -7.09 0.64 -1.26
CA LYS A 24 -5.92 0.49 -0.39
C LYS A 24 -4.62 0.90 -1.06
N ILE A 25 -4.38 0.50 -2.31
CA ILE A 25 -3.19 0.93 -3.06
C ILE A 25 -3.10 2.45 -3.16
N ARG A 26 -4.23 3.16 -3.31
CA ARG A 26 -4.24 4.64 -3.29
C ARG A 26 -3.79 5.24 -1.96
N GLU A 27 -3.93 4.55 -0.82
CA GLU A 27 -3.40 5.01 0.48
C GLU A 27 -1.86 4.95 0.55
N PHE A 28 -1.23 4.18 -0.34
CA PHE A 28 0.22 4.07 -0.50
C PHE A 28 0.77 4.87 -1.69
N LEU A 29 -0.11 5.37 -2.57
CA LEU A 29 0.31 6.08 -3.78
C LEU A 29 0.73 7.52 -3.43
N PRO A 30 1.98 7.92 -3.71
CA PRO A 30 2.40 9.30 -3.49
C PRO A 30 1.70 10.26 -4.45
N LYS A 31 1.33 11.45 -3.94
CA LYS A 31 0.81 12.53 -4.79
C LYS A 31 1.97 13.12 -5.58
N THR A 32 1.87 13.09 -6.91
CA THR A 32 2.95 13.52 -7.80
C THR A 32 2.49 14.66 -8.69
N THR A 33 3.30 15.71 -8.80
CA THR A 33 3.09 16.85 -9.70
C THR A 33 3.86 16.70 -11.02
N SER A 34 4.67 15.65 -11.15
CA SER A 34 5.47 15.38 -12.35
C SER A 34 4.58 15.21 -13.60
N ARG A 35 4.99 15.82 -14.71
CA ARG A 35 4.34 15.69 -16.02
C ARG A 35 4.71 14.40 -16.75
N SER A 36 5.79 13.73 -16.35
CA SER A 36 6.24 12.49 -17.00
C SER A 36 5.34 11.31 -16.65
N TRP A 37 4.83 10.62 -17.67
CA TRP A 37 4.00 9.43 -17.51
C TRP A 37 4.78 8.26 -16.89
N VAL A 38 6.07 8.13 -17.22
CA VAL A 38 6.97 7.09 -16.69
C VAL A 38 7.02 7.16 -15.16
N VAL A 39 7.14 8.38 -14.63
CA VAL A 39 7.19 8.63 -13.18
C VAL A 39 5.87 8.20 -12.52
N ARG A 40 4.72 8.50 -13.13
CA ARG A 40 3.40 8.10 -12.60
C ARG A 40 3.22 6.58 -12.56
N ILE A 41 3.67 5.89 -13.61
CA ILE A 41 3.62 4.42 -13.66
C ILE A 41 4.57 3.80 -12.65
N PHE A 42 5.79 4.33 -12.53
CA PHE A 42 6.74 3.86 -11.54
C PHE A 42 6.16 3.92 -10.12
N TYR A 43 5.57 5.06 -9.74
CA TYR A 43 4.92 5.21 -8.43
C TYR A 43 3.71 4.29 -8.25
N PHE A 44 2.95 4.03 -9.32
CA PHE A 44 1.84 3.09 -9.28
C PHE A 44 2.32 1.66 -9.02
N VAL A 45 3.33 1.19 -9.75
CA VAL A 45 3.93 -0.15 -9.55
C VAL A 45 4.53 -0.26 -8.15
N LEU A 46 5.22 0.78 -7.68
CA LEU A 46 5.78 0.83 -6.32
C LEU A 46 4.68 0.73 -5.24
N ALA A 47 3.55 1.42 -5.43
CA ALA A 47 2.42 1.34 -4.52
C ALA A 47 1.80 -0.06 -4.49
N CYS A 48 1.67 -0.72 -5.65
CA CYS A 48 1.23 -2.11 -5.74
C CYS A 48 2.17 -3.08 -5.01
N MET A 49 3.49 -2.94 -5.20
CA MET A 49 4.50 -3.76 -4.52
C MET A 49 4.43 -3.59 -3.00
N THR A 50 4.36 -2.35 -2.53
CA THR A 50 4.27 -2.03 -1.09
C THR A 50 2.99 -2.59 -0.46
N TYR A 51 1.85 -2.49 -1.17
CA TYR A 51 0.60 -3.06 -0.71
C TYR A 51 0.66 -4.60 -0.60
N ASN A 52 1.25 -5.27 -1.60
CA ASN A 52 1.43 -6.72 -1.56
C ASN A 52 2.36 -7.15 -0.43
N ALA A 53 3.46 -6.42 -0.20
CA ALA A 53 4.35 -6.66 0.93
C ALA A 53 3.62 -6.50 2.28
N TRP A 54 2.76 -5.48 2.42
CA TRP A 54 1.94 -5.27 3.61
C TRP A 54 0.94 -6.42 3.85
N ILE A 55 0.33 -6.97 2.79
CA ILE A 55 -0.54 -8.16 2.92
C ILE A 55 0.26 -9.35 3.45
N VAL A 56 1.45 -9.62 2.88
CA VAL A 56 2.30 -10.74 3.32
C VAL A 56 2.76 -10.56 4.76
N LEU A 57 3.15 -9.35 5.15
CA LEU A 57 3.51 -9.02 6.53
C LEU A 57 2.34 -9.26 7.48
N ASN A 58 1.14 -8.79 7.14
CA ASN A 58 -0.06 -9.05 7.95
C ASN A 58 -0.44 -10.52 8.02
N ALA A 59 -0.22 -11.29 6.96
CA ALA A 59 -0.47 -12.73 6.97
C ALA A 59 0.51 -13.49 7.86
N LYS A 60 1.74 -12.97 8.05
CA LYS A 60 2.77 -13.57 8.91
C LYS A 60 2.80 -13.00 10.33
N ALA A 61 2.24 -11.81 10.55
CA ALA A 61 2.24 -11.15 11.85
C ALA A 61 1.21 -11.79 12.78
N LYS A 62 1.58 -11.98 14.05
CA LYS A 62 0.66 -12.42 15.11
C LYS A 62 -0.35 -11.34 15.48
N GLU A 63 -0.03 -10.08 15.24
CA GLU A 63 -0.88 -8.91 15.50
C GLU A 63 -1.11 -8.11 14.22
N LYS A 64 -2.26 -7.41 14.13
CA LYS A 64 -2.62 -6.62 12.95
C LYS A 64 -1.67 -5.43 12.81
N VAL A 65 -0.81 -5.47 11.79
CA VAL A 65 0.10 -4.36 11.50
C VAL A 65 -0.63 -3.36 10.59
N THR A 66 -1.00 -2.21 11.15
CA THR A 66 -1.63 -1.14 10.37
C THR A 66 -0.58 -0.36 9.56
N ALA A 67 -0.96 0.09 8.37
CA ALA A 67 -0.07 0.89 7.51
C ALA A 67 0.40 2.19 8.20
N ILE A 68 -0.43 2.76 9.08
CA ILE A 68 -0.10 3.94 9.88
C ILE A 68 1.02 3.63 10.87
N ALA A 69 0.94 2.50 11.59
CA ALA A 69 1.97 2.08 12.52
C ALA A 69 3.33 1.88 11.82
N ILE A 70 3.34 1.28 10.63
CA ILE A 70 4.56 1.12 9.81
C ILE A 70 5.13 2.49 9.43
N LYS A 71 4.27 3.40 8.93
CA LYS A 71 4.69 4.76 8.54
C LYS A 71 5.30 5.53 9.73
N LEU A 72 4.67 5.46 10.90
CA LEU A 72 5.16 6.11 12.12
C LEU A 72 6.48 5.50 12.60
N ASN A 73 6.60 4.17 12.59
CA ASN A 73 7.82 3.49 12.97
C ASN A 73 8.99 3.84 12.04
N TYR A 74 8.73 3.96 10.74
CA TYR A 74 9.74 4.38 9.77
C TYR A 74 10.21 5.82 10.00
N ILE A 75 9.27 6.76 10.21
CA ILE A 75 9.60 8.15 10.55
C ILE A 75 10.42 8.22 11.84
N TRP A 76 10.02 7.45 12.85
CA TRP A 76 10.73 7.37 14.13
C TRP A 76 12.17 6.86 13.95
N ASN A 77 12.37 5.77 13.20
CA ASN A 77 13.70 5.25 12.93
C ASN A 77 14.58 6.25 12.19
N ILE A 78 14.04 6.95 11.20
CA ILE A 78 14.75 8.02 10.50
C ILE A 78 15.14 9.14 11.47
N PHE A 79 14.18 9.63 12.27
CA PHE A 79 14.43 10.68 13.24
C PHE A 79 15.52 10.30 14.26
N MET A 80 15.42 9.10 14.83
CA MET A 80 16.42 8.57 15.76
C MET A 80 17.81 8.44 15.11
N PHE A 81 17.86 8.01 13.86
CA PHE A 81 19.11 7.94 13.10
C PHE A 81 19.76 9.31 12.93
N TYR A 82 18.98 10.34 12.57
CA TYR A 82 19.47 11.72 12.48
C TYR A 82 20.01 12.26 13.82
N GLN A 83 19.33 11.98 14.94
CA GLN A 83 19.82 12.39 16.26
C GLN A 83 21.16 11.73 16.61
N MET A 84 21.36 10.47 16.22
CA MET A 84 22.63 9.77 16.42
C MET A 84 23.78 10.32 15.56
N GLU A 85 23.52 10.77 14.34
CA GLU A 85 24.54 11.40 13.51
C GLU A 85 24.96 12.78 14.03
N ILE A 86 23.98 13.60 14.45
CA ILE A 86 24.26 14.91 15.06
C ILE A 86 25.05 14.75 16.36
N GLY A 87 24.70 13.76 17.19
CA GLY A 87 25.41 13.47 18.43
C GLY A 87 26.81 12.88 18.28
N LYS A 88 27.24 12.51 17.07
CA LYS A 88 28.63 12.09 16.77
C LYS A 88 29.49 13.22 16.20
N ALA A 89 28.88 14.33 15.80
CA ALA A 89 29.54 15.46 15.15
C ALA A 89 29.87 16.64 16.11
N GLY A 90 29.46 16.56 17.38
CA GLY A 90 29.83 17.48 18.47
C GLY A 90 30.61 16.75 19.55
#